data_AF-A0A256BN11-F1
#
_entry.id   AF-A0A256BN11-F1
#
_cell.length_a   1.000
_cell.length_b   1.000
_cell.length_c   1.000
_cell.angle_alpha   90.00
_cell.angle_beta   90.00
_cell.angle_gamma   90.00
#
_symmetry.space_group_name_H-M   'P 1'
#
loop_
_entity.id
_entity.type
_entity.pdbx_description
1 polymer ?
#
loop_
_entity_poly.entity_id
_entity_poly.type
_entity_poly.pdbx_seq_one_letter_code
_entity_poly.pdbx_strand_id
1 'polypeptide(L)' 'MSRYSMNVQWSEADQLFLVTISEFADLVVMPCTHSETREQAIHNGEEVIEMYLEAWQMESESIPEPKILQAA' A
#
# COMPACT_ATOMS: atom_id res chain seq x y z
N MET A 1 -11.86 6.03 -1.85
CA MET A 1 -10.79 5.78 -0.88
C MET A 1 -10.97 4.40 -0.30
N SER A 2 -10.02 3.54 -0.62
CA SER A 2 -9.97 2.18 -0.09
C SER A 2 -9.73 2.23 1.44
N ARG A 3 -10.06 1.17 2.18
CA ARG A 3 -9.94 1.13 3.66
C ARG A 3 -8.66 0.44 4.13
N TYR A 4 -7.73 0.15 3.23
CA TYR A 4 -6.52 -0.59 3.54
C TYR A 4 -5.54 0.25 4.35
N SER A 5 -4.78 -0.42 5.21
CA SER A 5 -3.74 0.23 5.99
C SER A 5 -2.54 0.55 5.12
N MET A 6 -2.08 1.79 5.17
CA MET A 6 -0.87 2.23 4.48
C MET A 6 0.15 2.74 5.48
N ASN A 7 1.37 2.20 5.40
CA ASN A 7 2.50 2.69 6.15
C ASN A 7 3.43 3.47 5.20
N VAL A 8 3.74 4.70 5.58
CA VAL A 8 4.66 5.59 4.86
C VAL A 8 5.83 5.90 5.78
N GLN A 9 7.02 5.47 5.39
CA GLN A 9 8.23 5.51 6.22
C GLN A 9 9.39 6.17 5.47
N TRP A 10 10.09 7.08 6.13
CA TRP A 10 11.34 7.63 5.60
C TRP A 10 12.47 6.59 5.70
N SER A 11 13.18 6.37 4.60
CA SER A 11 14.41 5.57 4.54
C SER A 11 15.61 6.50 4.51
N GLU A 12 16.45 6.43 5.54
CA GLU A 12 17.73 7.17 5.56
C GLU A 12 18.71 6.66 4.49
N ALA A 13 18.66 5.37 4.14
CA ALA A 13 19.56 4.79 3.15
C ALA A 13 19.22 5.26 1.73
N ASP A 14 17.93 5.36 1.43
CA ASP A 14 17.43 5.70 0.10
C ASP A 14 17.10 7.19 -0.05
N GLN A 15 17.00 7.93 1.06
CA GLN A 15 16.53 9.32 1.11
C GLN A 15 15.16 9.51 0.45
N LEU A 16 14.27 8.54 0.68
CA LEU A 16 12.94 8.47 0.10
C LEU A 16 11.93 8.00 1.15
N PHE A 17 10.66 8.40 0.97
CA PHE A 17 9.54 7.76 1.63
C PHE A 17 9.20 6.46 0.92
N LEU A 18 9.22 5.35 1.65
CA LEU A 18 8.81 4.03 1.21
C LEU A 18 7.39 3.75 1.67
N VAL A 19 6.61 3.08 0.82
CA VAL A 19 5.21 2.74 1.10
C VAL A 19 5.05 1.24 1.18
N THR A 20 4.37 0.78 2.24
CA THR A 20 3.97 -0.62 2.41
C THR A 20 2.49 -0.70 2.77
N ILE A 21 1.83 -1.76 2.29
CA ILE A 21 0.41 -2.01 2.54
C ILE A 21 0.32 -3.34 3.29
N SER A 22 -0.07 -3.28 4.57
CA SER A 22 0.10 -4.40 5.50
C SER A 22 -0.70 -5.65 5.10
N GLU A 23 -1.82 -5.44 4.40
CA GLU A 23 -2.71 -6.48 3.92
C GLU A 23 -2.19 -7.14 2.64
N PHE A 24 -1.26 -6.51 1.93
CA PHE A 24 -0.73 -6.99 0.64
C PHE A 24 0.66 -7.62 0.79
N ALA A 25 1.28 -7.54 1.97
CA ALA A 25 2.68 -7.89 2.19
C ALA A 25 3.03 -9.36 1.85
N ASP A 26 2.06 -10.27 1.89
CA ASP A 26 2.24 -11.69 1.53
C ASP A 26 1.95 -11.97 0.04
N LEU A 27 1.40 -11.00 -0.69
CA LEU A 27 0.96 -11.15 -2.08
C LEU A 27 1.83 -10.35 -3.06
N VAL A 28 2.39 -9.24 -2.64
CA VAL A 28 3.18 -8.34 -3.50
C VAL A 28 4.50 -7.99 -2.85
N VAL A 29 5.49 -7.64 -3.69
CA VAL A 29 6.80 -7.20 -3.21
C VAL A 29 6.66 -5.84 -2.53
N MET A 30 7.29 -5.72 -1.36
CA MET A 30 7.35 -4.49 -0.57
C MET A 30 8.77 -3.92 -0.54
N PRO A 31 8.96 -2.59 -0.47
CA PRO A 31 7.92 -1.56 -0.56
C PRO A 31 7.26 -1.51 -1.94
N CYS A 32 5.96 -1.22 -1.99
CA CYS A 32 5.20 -1.27 -3.23
C CYS A 32 5.34 0.00 -4.07
N THR A 33 5.78 1.11 -3.46
CA THR A 33 6.17 2.34 -4.16
C THR A 33 7.08 3.19 -3.25
N HIS A 34 7.69 4.23 -3.84
CA HIS A 34 8.51 5.21 -3.14
C HIS A 34 8.31 6.61 -3.71
N SER A 35 8.55 7.64 -2.89
CA SER A 35 8.47 9.05 -3.30
C SER A 35 9.40 9.94 -2.48
N GLU A 36 9.75 11.12 -3.01
CA GLU A 36 10.61 12.09 -2.30
C GLU A 36 9.85 12.83 -1.19
N THR A 37 8.53 12.99 -1.35
CA THR A 37 7.68 13.67 -0.38
C THR A 37 6.64 12.73 0.20
N ARG A 38 6.21 13.02 1.43
CA ARG A 38 5.21 12.21 2.12
C ARG A 38 3.86 12.27 1.41
N GLU A 39 3.49 13.44 0.90
CA GLU A 39 2.24 13.65 0.15
C GLU A 39 2.21 12.83 -1.13
N GLN A 40 3.32 12.80 -1.88
CA GLN A 40 3.44 11.98 -3.08
C GLN A 40 3.48 10.49 -2.74
N ALA A 41 4.10 10.09 -1.63
CA ALA A 41 4.09 8.70 -1.18
C ALA A 41 2.67 8.21 -0.89
N ILE A 42 1.87 9.03 -0.20
CA ILE A 42 0.45 8.73 0.06
C ILE A 42 -0.33 8.60 -1.25
N HIS A 43 -0.16 9.55 -2.17
CA HIS A 43 -0.88 9.51 -3.44
C HIS A 43 -0.52 8.27 -4.28
N ASN A 44 0.78 8.00 -4.44
CA ASN A 44 1.25 6.82 -5.17
C ASN A 44 0.78 5.51 -4.50
N GLY A 45 0.71 5.47 -3.16
CA GLY A 45 0.19 4.33 -2.43
C GLY A 45 -1.28 4.05 -2.72
N GLU A 46 -2.13 5.09 -2.79
CA GLU A 46 -3.54 4.93 -3.18
C GLU A 46 -3.67 4.40 -4.62
N GLU A 47 -2.90 4.94 -5.58
CA GLU A 47 -2.93 4.43 -6.97
C GLU A 47 -2.50 2.96 -7.05
N VAL A 48 -1.47 2.57 -6.28
CA VAL A 48 -1.02 1.17 -6.21
C VAL A 48 -2.10 0.27 -5.61
N ILE A 49 -2.82 0.72 -4.59
CA ILE A 49 -3.94 -0.03 -4.03
C ILE A 49 -5.01 -0.27 -5.10
N GLU A 50 -5.44 0.77 -5.80
CA GLU A 50 -6.47 0.67 -6.84
C GLU A 50 -6.03 -0.28 -7.97
N MET A 51 -4.78 -0.14 -8.44
CA MET A 51 -4.20 -0.99 -9.47
C MET A 51 -4.22 -2.49 -9.08
N TYR A 52 -3.81 -2.84 -7.85
CA TYR A 52 -3.81 -4.24 -7.42
C TYR A 52 -5.23 -4.80 -7.23
N LEU A 53 -6.16 -4.00 -6.71
CA LEU A 53 -7.55 -4.42 -6.57
C LEU A 53 -8.19 -4.72 -7.93
N GLU A 54 -7.94 -3.88 -8.93
CA GLU A 54 -8.39 -4.10 -10.31
C GLU A 54 -7.77 -5.37 -10.91
N ALA A 55 -6.46 -5.57 -10.73
CA ALA A 55 -5.77 -6.77 -11.21
C ALA A 55 -6.36 -8.06 -10.62
N TRP A 56 -6.46 -8.15 -9.29
CA TRP A 56 -7.03 -9.33 -8.62
C TRP A 56 -8.49 -9.56 -9.00
N GLN A 57 -9.27 -8.49 -9.18
CA GLN A 57 -10.65 -8.61 -9.64
C GLN A 57 -10.74 -9.20 -11.05
N MET A 58 -9.88 -8.76 -11.98
CA MET A 58 -9.84 -9.29 -13.35
C MET A 58 -9.41 -10.76 -13.38
N GLU A 59 -8.43 -11.13 -12.55
CA GLU A 59 -7.87 -12.47 -12.49
C GLU A 59 -8.72 -13.44 -11.63
N SER A 60 -9.80 -12.95 -11.03
CA SER A 60 -10.65 -13.71 -10.09
C SER A 60 -9.85 -14.27 -8.90
N GLU A 61 -8.81 -13.55 -8.48
CA GLU A 61 -7.99 -13.89 -7.32
C GLU A 61 -8.67 -13.46 -6.02
N SER A 62 -8.18 -13.99 -4.90
CA SER A 62 -8.69 -13.62 -3.58
C SER A 62 -8.16 -12.24 -3.17
N ILE A 63 -9.06 -11.28 -3.02
CA ILE A 63 -8.73 -9.93 -2.57
C ILE A 63 -8.56 -9.92 -1.04
N PRO A 64 -7.45 -9.40 -0.49
CA PRO A 64 -7.29 -9.24 0.95
C PRO A 64 -8.38 -8.36 1.56
N GLU A 65 -8.83 -8.66 2.78
CA GLU A 65 -9.74 -7.75 3.49
C GLU A 65 -8.94 -6.67 4.24
N PRO A 66 -9.42 -5.41 4.25
CA PRO A 66 -8.78 -4.33 5.02
C PRO A 66 -8.73 -4.63 6.51
N LYS A 67 -7.60 -4.30 7.17
CA LYS A 67 -7.51 -4.34 8.64
C LYS A 67 -8.26 -3.16 9.23
N ILE A 68 -9.27 -3.45 10.05
CA ILE A 68 -10.02 -2.44 10.78
C ILE A 68 -9.45 -2.36 12.20
N LEU A 69 -9.01 -1.17 12.60
CA LEU A 69 -8.59 -0.92 13.97
C LEU A 69 -9.78 -1.12 14.92
N GLN A 70 -9.69 -2.13 15.80
CA GLN A 70 -10.60 -2.24 16.92
C GLN A 70 -10.04 -1.42 18.08
N ALA A 71 -10.75 -0.35 18.44
CA ALA A 71 -10.43 0.43 19.63
C ALA A 71 -10.68 -0.44 20.88
N ALA A 72 -9.72 -0.42 21.79
CA ALA A 72 -9.82 -1.08 23.09
C ALA A 72 -10.59 -0.22 24.11
#